data_AF-A0A494TGY5-F1
#
_entry.id   AF-A0A494TGY5-F1
#
_cell.length_a   1.000
_cell.length_b   1.000
_cell.length_c   1.000
_cell.angle_alpha   90.00
_cell.angle_beta   90.00
_cell.angle_gamma   90.00
#
_symmetry.space_group_name_H-M   'P 1'
#
loop_
_entity.id
_entity.type
_entity.pdbx_description
1 polymer ?
#
loop_
_entity_poly.entity_id
_entity_poly.type
_entity_poly.pdbx_seq_one_letter_code
_entity_poly.pdbx_strand_id
1 'polypeptide(L)'
;MRPSGLIAVASIILRLSFQEITMPALIDFDATPPDHSTWGPPQGGWTRIAAGIYSCSTASHGGYWLSPARLDAMPDTLRAQSWNGTSPWFEEDCDVLLVVRAFPDLFSAEMREYAEKDRLSRILMAKREAARQKSRV
;
A
#
# COMPACT_ATOMS: atom_id res chain seq x y z
N MET A 1 29.58 -41.95 -55.58
CA MET A 1 28.77 -42.24 -54.38
C MET A 1 29.31 -41.42 -53.22
N ARG A 2 28.53 -40.43 -52.73
CA ARG A 2 28.67 -39.86 -51.38
C ARG A 2 27.88 -40.78 -50.43
N PRO A 3 28.28 -40.97 -49.16
CA PRO A 3 28.21 -39.93 -48.12
C PRO A 3 29.48 -39.90 -47.24
N SER A 4 29.71 -39.02 -46.28
CA SER A 4 29.23 -37.69 -45.88
C SER A 4 30.11 -37.34 -44.67
N GLY A 5 30.49 -36.07 -44.54
CA GLY A 5 31.48 -35.61 -43.57
C GLY A 5 31.11 -35.87 -42.10
N LEU A 6 32.10 -36.30 -41.32
CA LEU A 6 32.10 -36.17 -39.87
C LEU A 6 32.47 -34.72 -39.53
N ILE A 7 31.45 -33.93 -39.14
CA ILE A 7 31.66 -32.65 -38.47
C ILE A 7 31.78 -32.95 -36.98
N ALA A 8 32.95 -32.65 -36.42
CA ALA A 8 33.15 -32.62 -34.98
C ALA A 8 32.31 -31.48 -34.39
N VAL A 9 31.21 -31.82 -33.73
CA VAL A 9 30.39 -30.85 -32.97
C VAL A 9 31.06 -30.66 -31.62
N ALA A 10 31.79 -29.55 -31.49
CA ALA A 10 32.31 -29.08 -30.22
C ALA A 10 31.15 -28.76 -29.27
N SER A 11 30.99 -29.55 -28.21
CA SER A 11 30.07 -29.27 -27.11
C SER A 11 30.54 -28.04 -26.33
N ILE A 12 30.13 -26.86 -26.79
CA ILE A 12 30.17 -25.64 -26.00
C ILE A 12 29.07 -25.77 -24.95
N ILE A 13 29.42 -26.33 -23.79
CA ILE A 13 28.60 -26.18 -22.59
C ILE A 13 28.75 -24.73 -22.16
N LEU A 14 27.80 -23.90 -22.60
CA LEU A 14 27.61 -22.56 -22.07
C LEU A 14 27.24 -22.72 -20.60
N ARG A 15 28.23 -22.61 -19.71
CA ARG A 15 28.03 -22.52 -18.27
C ARG A 15 27.38 -21.16 -18.00
N LEU A 16 26.06 -21.10 -18.22
CA LEU A 16 25.23 -19.99 -17.78
C LEU A 16 25.39 -19.92 -16.27
N SER A 17 26.23 -18.98 -15.85
CA SER A 17 26.37 -18.56 -14.47
C SER A 17 24.99 -18.13 -14.01
N PHE A 18 24.30 -18.98 -13.26
CA PHE A 18 23.12 -18.61 -12.51
C PHE A 18 23.61 -17.68 -11.41
N GLN A 19 23.80 -16.40 -11.75
CA GLN A 19 23.97 -15.36 -10.76
C GLN A 19 22.72 -15.42 -9.91
N GLU A 20 22.90 -15.77 -8.63
CA GLU A 20 21.85 -15.73 -7.64
C GLU A 20 21.21 -14.36 -7.71
N ILE A 21 20.01 -14.30 -8.27
CA ILE A 21 19.14 -13.16 -8.08
C ILE A 21 18.81 -13.22 -6.59
N THR A 22 19.52 -12.43 -5.78
CA THR A 22 19.05 -12.08 -4.45
C THR A 22 17.64 -11.56 -4.62
N MET A 23 16.64 -12.39 -4.32
CA MET A 23 15.26 -11.96 -4.23
C MET A 23 15.27 -10.77 -3.27
N PRO A 24 14.81 -9.57 -3.67
CA PRO A 24 14.64 -8.51 -2.70
C PRO A 24 13.77 -9.09 -1.59
N ALA A 25 14.20 -8.90 -0.33
CA ALA A 25 13.47 -9.37 0.85
C ALA A 25 11.97 -9.19 0.58
N LEU A 26 11.23 -10.29 0.53
CA LEU A 26 9.80 -10.27 0.24
C LEU A 26 9.19 -9.20 1.14
N ILE A 27 8.60 -8.16 0.55
CA ILE A 27 8.00 -7.07 1.30
C ILE A 27 6.94 -7.71 2.20
N ASP A 28 7.19 -7.73 3.51
CA ASP A 28 6.30 -8.38 4.46
C ASP A 28 5.13 -7.45 4.79
N PHE A 29 4.09 -7.58 3.98
CA PHE A 29 2.82 -6.93 4.26
C PHE A 29 2.05 -7.65 5.37
N ASP A 30 2.40 -8.86 5.80
CA ASP A 30 1.63 -9.61 6.80
C ASP A 30 2.13 -9.42 8.23
N ALA A 31 2.81 -8.29 8.48
CA ALA A 31 3.15 -7.88 9.84
C ALA A 31 1.91 -7.86 10.75
N THR A 32 2.07 -8.43 11.95
CA THR A 32 1.00 -8.49 12.95
C THR A 32 0.83 -7.12 13.61
N PRO A 33 -0.41 -6.63 13.80
CA PRO A 33 -0.65 -5.39 14.52
C PRO A 33 -0.22 -5.51 16.00
N PRO A 34 0.15 -4.40 16.65
CA PRO A 34 0.53 -4.42 18.06
C PRO A 34 -0.65 -4.76 18.97
N ASP A 35 -0.37 -5.16 20.21
CA ASP A 35 -1.42 -5.55 21.19
C ASP A 35 -2.35 -4.38 21.57
N HIS A 36 -1.87 -3.15 21.44
CA HIS A 36 -2.61 -1.94 21.77
C HIS A 36 -2.64 -0.98 20.58
N SER A 37 -3.82 -0.41 20.32
CA SER A 37 -3.95 0.74 19.44
C SER A 37 -3.57 2.03 20.16
N THR A 38 -3.46 3.14 19.42
CA THR A 38 -3.30 4.47 20.02
C THR A 38 -4.46 4.90 20.92
N TRP A 39 -5.62 4.22 20.80
CA TRP A 39 -6.81 4.47 21.61
C TRP A 39 -7.02 3.43 22.72
N GLY A 40 -6.07 2.52 22.90
CA GLY A 40 -6.13 1.44 23.89
C GLY A 40 -6.36 0.06 23.28
N PRO A 41 -6.69 -0.95 24.11
CA PRO A 41 -6.82 -2.34 23.65
C PRO A 41 -8.05 -2.50 22.73
N PRO A 42 -7.89 -3.14 21.55
CA PRO A 42 -9.00 -3.45 20.66
C PRO A 42 -10.10 -4.29 21.33
N GLN A 43 -11.32 -3.76 21.37
CA GLN A 43 -12.49 -4.49 21.85
C GLN A 43 -12.96 -5.43 20.75
N GLY A 44 -12.84 -6.75 20.98
CA GLY A 44 -13.12 -7.76 19.96
C GLY A 44 -11.92 -8.11 19.07
N GLY A 45 -10.74 -7.52 19.34
CA GLY A 45 -9.51 -7.82 18.62
C GLY A 45 -9.36 -7.07 17.29
N TRP A 46 -8.38 -7.52 16.50
CA TRP A 46 -8.07 -6.94 15.18
C TRP A 46 -8.87 -7.64 14.08
N THR A 47 -9.49 -6.86 13.19
CA THR A 47 -10.09 -7.37 11.96
C THR A 47 -9.15 -7.11 10.79
N ARG A 48 -8.68 -8.17 10.11
CA ARG A 48 -7.81 -8.01 8.94
C ARG A 48 -8.65 -7.62 7.73
N ILE A 49 -8.39 -6.44 7.18
CA ILE A 49 -9.04 -5.94 5.94
C ILE A 49 -8.29 -6.49 4.72
N ALA A 50 -6.96 -6.37 4.74
CA ALA A 50 -6.06 -6.88 3.72
C ALA A 50 -4.70 -7.18 4.37
N ALA A 51 -3.75 -7.72 3.60
CA ALA A 51 -2.37 -7.88 4.07
C ALA A 51 -1.84 -6.53 4.57
N GLY A 52 -1.54 -6.44 5.87
CA GLY A 52 -0.94 -5.25 6.46
C GLY A 52 -1.87 -4.07 6.61
N ILE A 53 -3.19 -4.31 6.58
CA ILE A 53 -4.23 -3.34 6.92
C ILE A 53 -5.18 -4.03 7.89
N TYR A 54 -5.19 -3.55 9.13
CA TYR A 54 -6.03 -4.09 10.19
C TYR A 54 -6.91 -2.99 10.75
N SER A 55 -8.18 -3.30 11.01
CA SER A 55 -9.07 -2.40 11.73
C SER A 55 -9.24 -2.83 13.19
N CYS A 56 -9.45 -1.85 14.05
CA CYS A 56 -9.87 -2.07 15.43
C CYS A 56 -10.93 -1.05 15.82
N SER A 57 -11.72 -1.42 16.83
CA SER A 57 -12.55 -0.50 17.59
C SER A 57 -12.19 -0.62 19.07
N THR A 58 -12.29 0.47 19.82
CA THR A 58 -12.03 0.56 21.25
C THR A 58 -13.20 1.29 21.92
N ALA A 59 -13.16 1.41 23.26
CA ALA A 59 -14.21 2.10 24.00
C ALA A 59 -14.38 3.59 23.62
N SER A 60 -13.34 4.22 23.07
CA SER A 60 -13.34 5.65 22.73
C SER A 60 -13.36 5.92 21.24
N HIS A 61 -12.55 5.21 20.45
CA HIS A 61 -12.34 5.43 19.02
C HIS A 61 -12.01 4.12 18.30
N GLY A 62 -11.83 4.18 16.99
CA GLY A 62 -11.30 3.10 16.18
C GLY A 62 -10.48 3.62 15.02
N GLY A 63 -10.11 2.70 14.13
CA GLY A 63 -9.39 3.07 12.93
C GLY A 63 -8.63 1.92 12.29
N TYR A 64 -7.72 2.27 11.41
CA TYR A 64 -6.80 1.35 10.75
C TYR A 64 -5.39 1.45 11.30
N TRP A 65 -4.73 0.29 11.35
CA TRP A 65 -3.30 0.15 11.47
C TRP A 65 -2.72 -0.36 10.16
N LEU A 66 -1.63 0.26 9.73
CA LEU A 66 -0.85 -0.19 8.57
C LEU A 66 0.45 -0.84 9.05
N SER A 67 0.78 -1.99 8.46
CA SER A 67 2.14 -2.54 8.55
C SER A 67 3.17 -1.53 8.05
N PRO A 68 4.44 -1.57 8.50
CA PRO A 68 5.50 -0.70 7.98
C PRO A 68 5.60 -0.74 6.45
N ALA A 69 5.54 -1.94 5.86
CA ALA A 69 5.51 -2.11 4.41
C ALA A 69 4.34 -1.40 3.73
N ARG A 70 3.14 -1.44 4.32
CA ARG A 70 1.95 -0.78 3.77
C ARG A 70 2.03 0.74 3.97
N LEU A 71 2.56 1.21 5.10
CA LEU A 71 2.78 2.62 5.34
C LEU A 71 3.82 3.21 4.37
N ASP A 72 4.88 2.47 4.05
CA ASP A 72 5.90 2.88 3.08
C ASP A 72 5.39 2.87 1.64
N ALA A 73 4.45 1.98 1.32
CA ALA A 73 3.77 1.97 0.02
C ALA A 73 2.75 3.11 -0.14
N MET A 74 2.37 3.81 0.95
CA MET A 74 1.40 4.89 0.90
C MET A 74 2.04 6.18 0.33
N PRO A 75 1.39 6.87 -0.64
CA PRO A 75 1.92 8.13 -1.16
C PRO A 75 2.13 9.18 -0.06
N ASP A 76 3.30 9.84 -0.05
CA ASP A 76 3.65 10.87 0.92
C ASP A 76 2.63 12.00 1.02
N THR A 77 2.02 12.37 -0.12
CA THR A 77 1.00 13.43 -0.17
C THR A 77 -0.30 13.07 0.52
N LEU A 78 -0.60 11.78 0.66
CA LEU A 78 -1.74 11.28 1.44
C LEU A 78 -1.33 11.09 2.91
N ARG A 79 -0.16 10.52 3.16
CA ARG A 79 0.38 10.34 4.52
C ARG A 79 0.50 11.67 5.27
N ALA A 80 0.98 12.71 4.60
CA ALA A 80 1.10 14.06 5.17
C ALA A 80 -0.25 14.73 5.51
N GLN A 81 -1.39 14.14 5.11
CA GLN A 81 -2.72 14.62 5.48
C GLN A 81 -3.29 13.93 6.73
N SER A 82 -2.66 12.87 7.21
CA SER A 82 -3.07 12.19 8.44
C SER A 82 -2.90 13.09 9.66
N TRP A 83 -3.83 13.00 10.62
CA TRP A 83 -3.78 13.77 11.86
C TRP A 83 -2.50 13.53 12.67
N ASN A 84 -1.89 12.35 12.53
CA ASN A 84 -0.67 11.96 13.24
C ASN A 84 0.57 11.86 12.34
N GLY A 85 0.48 12.37 11.11
CA GLY A 85 1.61 12.48 10.19
C GLY A 85 2.14 11.14 9.69
N THR A 86 3.34 10.74 10.13
CA THR A 86 4.04 9.54 9.63
C THR A 86 3.79 8.31 10.50
N SER A 87 2.78 8.34 11.36
CA SER A 87 2.42 7.21 12.22
C SER A 87 1.61 6.17 11.41
N PRO A 88 1.67 4.87 11.77
CA PRO A 88 0.92 3.81 11.07
C PRO A 88 -0.58 3.78 11.39
N TRP A 89 -1.10 4.78 12.11
CA TRP A 89 -2.44 4.79 12.69
C TRP A 89 -3.35 5.78 11.95
N PHE A 90 -4.55 5.34 11.56
CA PHE A 90 -5.50 6.17 10.81
C PHE A 90 -6.86 6.08 11.49
N GLU A 91 -7.30 7.19 12.09
CA GLU A 91 -8.51 7.29 12.90
C GLU A 91 -9.81 7.21 12.06
N GLU A 92 -10.87 6.61 12.61
CA GLU A 92 -12.09 6.26 11.87
C GLU A 92 -12.90 7.44 11.32
N ASP A 93 -12.88 8.59 11.99
CA ASP A 93 -13.66 9.77 11.60
C ASP A 93 -12.91 10.68 10.62
N CYS A 94 -11.58 10.73 10.69
CA CYS A 94 -10.79 11.68 9.90
C CYS A 94 -9.85 11.08 8.84
N ASP A 95 -9.34 9.86 9.06
CA ASP A 95 -8.12 9.41 8.37
C ASP A 95 -8.28 8.08 7.62
N VAL A 96 -9.24 7.23 7.97
CA VAL A 96 -9.44 5.93 7.29
C VAL A 96 -9.62 6.07 5.77
N LEU A 97 -10.20 7.17 5.31
CA LEU A 97 -10.37 7.43 3.87
C LEU A 97 -9.08 7.81 3.16
N LEU A 98 -8.01 8.19 3.88
CA LEU A 98 -6.68 8.32 3.29
C LEU A 98 -6.14 6.94 2.88
N VAL A 99 -6.38 5.92 3.71
CA VAL A 99 -5.99 4.53 3.44
C VAL A 99 -6.77 3.99 2.25
N VAL A 100 -8.08 4.26 2.18
CA VAL A 100 -8.92 3.89 1.02
C VAL A 100 -8.40 4.54 -0.27
N ARG A 101 -8.02 5.82 -0.24
CA ARG A 101 -7.45 6.52 -1.42
C ARG A 101 -6.07 6.00 -1.80
N ALA A 102 -5.27 5.55 -0.84
CA ALA A 102 -3.95 4.99 -1.10
C ALA A 102 -4.02 3.59 -1.72
N PHE A 103 -5.00 2.77 -1.33
CA PHE A 103 -5.13 1.38 -1.75
C PHE A 103 -6.55 1.02 -2.20
N PRO A 104 -7.11 1.70 -3.21
CA PRO A 104 -8.53 1.60 -3.55
C PRO A 104 -8.99 0.17 -3.87
N ASP A 105 -8.12 -0.64 -4.50
CA ASP A 105 -8.44 -2.01 -4.90
C ASP A 105 -8.58 -2.99 -3.73
N LEU A 106 -8.19 -2.58 -2.52
CA LEU A 106 -8.33 -3.38 -1.29
C LEU A 106 -9.65 -3.12 -0.56
N PHE A 107 -10.49 -2.20 -1.06
CA PHE A 107 -11.73 -1.79 -0.41
C PHE A 107 -12.95 -1.95 -1.31
N SER A 108 -14.13 -1.98 -0.68
CA SER A 108 -15.41 -2.08 -1.38
C SER A 108 -15.67 -0.86 -2.29
N ALA A 109 -16.56 -1.01 -3.26
CA ALA A 109 -17.03 0.11 -4.08
C ALA A 109 -17.65 1.22 -3.22
N GLU A 110 -18.40 0.85 -2.17
CA GLU A 110 -19.02 1.78 -1.22
C GLU A 110 -17.97 2.63 -0.49
N MET A 111 -16.92 2.02 0.06
CA MET A 111 -15.86 2.74 0.75
C MET A 111 -15.12 3.70 -0.18
N ARG A 112 -14.89 3.29 -1.43
CA ARG A 112 -14.30 4.15 -2.46
C ARG A 112 -15.19 5.34 -2.80
N GLU A 113 -16.49 5.10 -2.97
CA GLU A 113 -17.46 6.18 -3.23
C GLU A 113 -17.53 7.17 -2.07
N TYR A 114 -17.49 6.68 -0.83
CA TYR A 114 -17.45 7.52 0.36
C TYR A 114 -16.17 8.38 0.41
N ALA A 115 -15.01 7.78 0.08
CA ALA A 115 -13.76 8.51 -0.05
C ALA A 115 -13.81 9.60 -1.13
N GLU A 116 -14.52 9.42 -2.24
CA GLU A 116 -14.68 10.48 -3.26
C GLU A 116 -15.56 11.65 -2.79
N LYS A 117 -16.49 11.43 -1.86
CA LYS A 117 -17.47 12.45 -1.41
C LYS A 117 -17.06 13.22 -0.17
N ASP A 118 -16.07 12.71 0.55
CA ASP A 118 -15.54 13.28 1.78
C ASP A 118 -14.88 14.67 1.58
N ARG A 119 -14.75 15.41 2.68
CA ARG A 119 -14.14 16.74 2.79
C ARG A 119 -12.79 16.83 2.08
N LEU A 120 -11.90 15.85 2.23
CA LEU A 120 -10.56 15.93 1.63
C LEU A 120 -10.63 15.94 0.09
N SER A 121 -11.56 15.18 -0.50
CA SER A 121 -11.75 15.19 -1.95
C SER A 121 -12.18 16.56 -2.46
N ARG A 122 -13.05 17.26 -1.72
CA ARG A 122 -13.45 18.64 -2.07
C ARG A 122 -12.27 19.60 -2.05
N ILE A 123 -11.41 19.49 -1.03
CA ILE A 123 -10.20 20.31 -0.91
C ILE A 123 -9.22 20.01 -2.05
N LEU A 124 -8.99 18.73 -2.36
CA LEU A 124 -8.06 18.32 -3.40
C LEU A 124 -8.54 18.76 -4.80
N MET A 125 -9.84 18.67 -5.07
CA MET A 125 -10.41 19.15 -6.33
C MET A 125 -10.26 20.67 -6.46
N ALA A 126 -10.59 21.44 -5.42
CA ALA A 126 -10.40 22.89 -5.43
C ALA A 126 -8.91 23.27 -5.65
N LYS A 127 -7.96 22.57 -5.01
CA LYS A 127 -6.52 22.76 -5.24
C LYS A 127 -6.11 22.47 -6.69
N ARG A 128 -6.65 21.40 -7.30
CA ARG A 128 -6.39 21.04 -8.70
C ARG A 128 -6.93 22.10 -9.67
N GLU A 129 -8.12 22.63 -9.41
CA GLU A 129 -8.71 23.71 -10.21
C GLU A 129 -7.91 25.01 -10.11
N ALA A 130 -7.53 25.41 -8.89
CA ALA A 130 -6.69 26.58 -8.66
C ALA A 130 -5.32 26.44 -9.37
N ALA A 131 -4.71 25.26 -9.32
CA ALA A 131 -3.44 24.98 -10.02
C ALA A 131 -3.60 25.08 -11.55
N ARG A 132 -4.69 24.53 -12.11
CA ARG A 132 -5.01 24.66 -13.55
C ARG A 132 -5.20 26.12 -13.95
N GLN A 133 -5.89 26.92 -13.15
CA GLN A 133 -6.10 28.34 -13.44
C GLN A 133 -4.77 29.12 -13.41
N LYS A 134 -3.89 28.82 -12.45
CA LYS A 134 -2.56 29.45 -12.35
C LYS A 134 -1.64 29.10 -13.52
N SER A 135 -1.78 27.90 -14.11
CA SER A 135 -1.00 27.49 -15.28
C SER A 135 -1.44 28.12 -16.61
N ARG A 136 -2.62 28.77 -16.63
CA ARG A 136 -3.20 29.42 -17.83
C ARG A 136 -2.84 30.91 -17.94
N VAL A 137 -2.14 31.47 -16.97
CA VAL A 137 -1.70 32.88 -16.87
C VAL A 137 -0.19 32.93 -16.99
#